data_AF-A0A854QDG5-F1
#
_entry.id   AF-A0A854QDG5-F1
#
_cell.length_a   1.000
_cell.length_b   1.000
_cell.length_c   1.000
_cell.angle_alpha   90.00
_cell.angle_beta   90.00
_cell.angle_gamma   90.00
#
_symmetry.space_group_name_H-M   'P 1'
#
loop_
_entity.id
_entity.type
_entity.pdbx_description
1 polymer ?
#
loop_
_entity_poly.entity_id
_entity_poly.type
_entity_poly.pdbx_seq_one_letter_code
_entity_poly.pdbx_strand_id
1 'polypeptide(L)'
;MYLRLLAHHSTKHSHKTPTFTPTLTSTFNNSDTMAEPFDPNTAGNAEEIEMQFAVKTVEHLEAYEKILQTIPPKLIKFTPIDDELHTNLLDEFPEFKFEENLRELNEDDMKSAKGKERWRRFIMPYEKRVTDYNFGTLIRRRSDELYTEDNSILLTRVQFFAIEIARNRAGLNEAVYLAAQAKKA
;
A
#
# COMPACT_ATOMS: atom_id res chain seq x y z
N MET A 1 14.28 -1.52 -7.46
CA MET A 1 14.60 -0.08 -7.62
C MET A 1 14.03 0.79 -6.49
N TYR A 2 12.74 0.69 -6.15
CA TYR A 2 12.12 1.46 -5.05
C TYR A 2 12.65 1.10 -3.66
N LEU A 3 12.80 -0.20 -3.33
CA LEU A 3 13.33 -0.63 -2.03
C LEU A 3 14.81 -0.22 -1.81
N ARG A 4 15.63 -0.13 -2.87
CA ARG A 4 16.99 0.43 -2.80
C ARG A 4 17.00 1.95 -2.65
N LEU A 5 16.10 2.67 -3.31
CA LEU A 5 15.94 4.12 -3.11
C LEU A 5 15.58 4.43 -1.65
N LEU A 6 14.68 3.61 -1.07
CA LEU A 6 14.26 3.65 0.32
C LEU A 6 15.40 3.33 1.31
N ALA A 7 16.16 2.26 1.06
CA ALA A 7 17.23 1.82 1.96
C ALA A 7 18.46 2.76 1.94
N HIS A 8 18.82 3.33 0.78
CA HIS A 8 19.98 4.23 0.67
C HIS A 8 19.80 5.59 1.38
N HIS A 9 18.56 6.02 1.64
CA HIS A 9 18.29 7.32 2.26
C HIS A 9 18.08 7.23 3.78
N SER A 10 17.65 6.08 4.30
CA SER A 10 17.50 5.86 5.75
C SER A 10 18.82 5.93 6.55
N THR A 11 19.98 5.88 5.90
CA THR A 11 21.30 5.87 6.55
C THR A 11 21.93 7.25 6.73
N LYS A 12 21.33 8.35 6.23
CA LYS A 12 21.99 9.67 6.18
C LYS A 12 21.66 10.67 7.28
N HIS A 13 20.68 10.43 8.16
CA HIS A 13 20.32 11.44 9.18
C HIS A 13 20.25 10.87 10.60
N SER A 14 21.43 10.83 11.24
CA SER A 14 21.58 10.71 12.69
C SER A 14 21.38 12.08 13.36
N HIS A 15 20.60 12.03 14.44
CA HIS A 15 20.18 13.06 15.41
C HIS A 15 20.93 14.40 15.47
N LYS A 16 20.16 15.50 15.34
CA LYS A 16 20.38 16.72 16.12
C LYS A 16 19.04 17.33 16.52
N THR A 17 18.69 17.23 17.81
CA THR A 17 17.61 17.99 18.45
C THR A 17 18.08 19.42 18.73
N PRO A 18 17.43 20.48 18.21
CA PRO A 18 17.72 21.84 18.63
C PRO A 18 16.88 22.20 19.86
N THR A 19 17.57 22.57 20.93
CA THR A 19 17.04 23.23 22.13
C THR A 19 16.60 24.66 21.79
N PHE A 20 15.38 25.04 22.18
CA PHE A 20 14.85 26.41 22.01
C PHE A 20 14.60 27.04 23.39
N THR A 21 15.26 28.16 23.67
CA THR A 21 15.01 29.02 24.85
C THR A 21 13.92 30.05 24.53
N PRO A 22 12.99 30.34 25.46
CA PRO A 22 11.89 31.27 25.19
C PRO A 22 12.25 32.71 25.58
N THR A 23 12.03 33.66 24.68
CA THR A 23 11.89 35.08 25.04
C THR A 23 10.47 35.52 24.69
N LEU A 24 9.72 35.86 25.74
CA LEU A 24 8.37 36.39 25.69
C LEU A 24 8.36 37.84 25.20
N THR A 25 7.62 38.12 24.14
CA THR A 25 6.82 39.35 24.03
C THR A 25 5.52 39.04 23.29
N SER A 26 4.44 39.23 24.03
CA SER A 26 3.04 39.05 23.65
C SER A 26 2.61 40.07 22.59
N THR A 27 2.05 39.59 21.47
CA THR A 27 0.85 40.19 20.90
C THR A 27 -0.05 39.07 20.40
N PHE A 28 -1.21 38.96 21.04
CA PHE A 28 -2.31 38.05 20.69
C PHE A 28 -2.95 38.54 19.40
N ASN A 29 -3.05 37.68 18.38
CA ASN A 29 -4.09 37.78 17.35
C ASN A 29 -4.58 36.38 17.02
N ASN A 30 -5.81 36.09 17.46
CA ASN A 30 -6.55 34.91 17.05
C ASN A 30 -7.04 35.12 15.61
N SER A 31 -6.55 34.29 14.70
CA SER A 31 -7.27 33.96 13.48
C SER A 31 -6.91 32.53 13.11
N ASP A 32 -7.94 31.69 13.10
CA ASP A 32 -7.91 30.27 12.76
C ASP A 32 -6.95 29.93 11.62
N THR A 33 -5.98 29.06 11.89
CA THR A 33 -5.19 28.39 10.85
C THR A 33 -6.08 27.37 10.15
N MET A 34 -6.89 27.88 9.21
CA MET A 34 -7.48 27.08 8.15
C MET A 34 -6.31 26.56 7.30
N ALA A 35 -6.12 25.25 7.26
CA ALA A 35 -5.16 24.62 6.35
C ALA A 35 -5.46 25.11 4.93
N GLU A 36 -4.48 25.72 4.27
CA GLU A 36 -4.68 26.24 2.92
C GLU A 36 -5.05 25.12 1.95
N PRO A 37 -6.00 25.35 1.03
CA PRO A 37 -6.38 24.38 0.02
C PRO A 37 -5.17 24.08 -0.90
N PHE A 38 -4.93 22.79 -1.15
CA PHE A 38 -3.85 22.32 -2.01
C PHE A 38 -3.89 23.01 -3.39
N ASP A 39 -2.89 23.85 -3.68
CA ASP A 39 -2.68 24.43 -5.00
C ASP A 39 -1.67 23.57 -5.79
N PRO A 40 -2.11 22.85 -6.83
CA PRO A 40 -1.24 21.99 -7.62
C PRO A 40 -0.14 22.75 -8.38
N ASN A 41 -0.23 24.08 -8.52
CA ASN A 41 0.78 24.91 -9.20
C ASN A 41 1.89 25.39 -8.27
N THR A 42 1.70 25.28 -6.95
CA THR A 42 2.70 25.60 -5.91
C THR A 42 3.14 24.36 -5.15
N ALA A 43 2.79 23.17 -5.63
CA ALA A 43 3.19 21.87 -5.07
C ALA A 43 4.71 21.80 -4.89
N GLY A 44 5.17 22.14 -3.68
CA GLY A 44 6.57 22.22 -3.31
C GLY A 44 7.25 20.87 -3.48
N ASN A 45 8.45 20.90 -4.06
CA ASN A 45 9.41 19.81 -4.23
C ASN A 45 8.83 18.41 -4.46
N ALA A 46 8.80 17.99 -5.73
CA ALA A 46 8.51 16.61 -6.12
C ALA A 46 9.30 15.56 -5.30
N GLU A 47 10.54 15.88 -4.90
CA GLU A 47 11.38 15.00 -4.06
C GLU A 47 10.83 14.79 -2.64
N GLU A 48 10.30 15.84 -1.99
CA GLU A 48 9.72 15.73 -0.65
C GLU A 48 8.42 14.91 -0.69
N ILE A 49 7.59 15.14 -1.71
CA ILE A 49 6.36 14.37 -1.94
C ILE A 49 6.70 12.89 -2.19
N GLU A 50 7.69 12.61 -3.03
CA GLU A 50 8.16 11.24 -3.28
C GLU A 50 8.69 10.59 -2.00
N MET A 51 9.42 11.33 -1.17
CA MET A 51 9.92 10.82 0.12
C MET A 51 8.78 10.46 1.07
N GLN A 52 7.80 11.34 1.25
CA GLN A 52 6.65 11.07 2.12
C GLN A 52 5.82 9.88 1.62
N PHE A 53 5.63 9.79 0.31
CA PHE A 53 5.00 8.63 -0.32
C PHE A 53 5.76 7.34 -0.03
N ALA A 54 7.09 7.38 -0.13
CA ALA A 54 7.95 6.24 0.12
C ALA A 54 7.83 5.76 1.58
N VAL A 55 7.87 6.68 2.55
CA VAL A 55 7.71 6.38 3.99
C VAL A 55 6.36 5.72 4.25
N LYS A 56 5.26 6.31 3.75
CA LYS A 56 3.90 5.76 3.96
C LYS A 56 3.72 4.39 3.32
N THR A 57 4.34 4.17 2.17
CA THR A 57 4.30 2.88 1.48
C THR A 57 5.03 1.79 2.27
N VAL A 58 6.19 2.11 2.86
CA VAL A 58 6.95 1.19 3.72
C VAL A 58 6.21 0.90 5.02
N GLU A 59 5.67 1.91 5.69
CA GLU A 59 4.84 1.73 6.89
C GLU A 59 3.68 0.76 6.63
N HIS A 60 3.01 0.90 5.48
CA HIS A 60 1.94 -0.01 5.08
C HIS A 60 2.45 -1.44 4.85
N LEU A 61 3.58 -1.59 4.14
CA LEU A 61 4.21 -2.89 3.89
C LEU A 61 4.55 -3.61 5.21
N GLU A 62 5.24 -2.94 6.12
CA GLU A 62 5.66 -3.51 7.40
C GLU A 62 4.45 -3.92 8.26
N ALA A 63 3.42 -3.06 8.29
CA ALA A 63 2.17 -3.36 8.98
C ALA A 63 1.48 -4.60 8.38
N TYR A 64 1.39 -4.68 7.06
CA TYR A 64 0.73 -5.80 6.40
C TYR A 64 1.52 -7.11 6.53
N GLU A 65 2.83 -7.06 6.37
CA GLU A 65 3.71 -8.21 6.57
C GLU A 65 3.56 -8.78 7.99
N LYS A 66 3.47 -7.92 9.00
CA LYS A 66 3.18 -8.34 10.38
C LYS A 66 1.81 -9.00 10.51
N ILE A 67 0.78 -8.44 9.88
CA ILE A 67 -0.57 -9.01 9.88
C ILE A 67 -0.56 -10.44 9.32
N LEU A 68 0.08 -10.65 8.17
CA LEU A 68 0.17 -11.96 7.51
C LEU A 68 0.86 -13.03 8.39
N GLN A 69 1.83 -12.62 9.20
CA GLN A 69 2.57 -13.52 10.09
C GLN A 69 1.89 -13.75 11.45
N THR A 70 0.79 -13.06 11.75
CA THR A 70 0.16 -13.08 13.09
C THR A 70 -1.30 -13.47 13.07
N ILE A 71 -2.04 -13.09 12.03
CA ILE A 71 -3.47 -13.35 11.89
C ILE A 71 -3.68 -14.41 10.81
N PRO A 72 -4.46 -15.48 11.08
CA PRO A 72 -4.85 -16.42 10.04
C PRO A 72 -5.47 -15.69 8.84
N PRO A 73 -4.98 -15.90 7.60
CA PRO A 73 -5.39 -15.11 6.44
C PRO A 73 -6.90 -15.04 6.21
N LYS A 74 -7.63 -16.14 6.49
CA LYS A 74 -9.09 -16.21 6.37
C LYS A 74 -9.86 -15.28 7.32
N LEU A 75 -9.21 -14.78 8.37
CA LEU A 75 -9.81 -13.85 9.35
C LEU A 75 -9.50 -12.38 9.04
N ILE A 76 -8.62 -12.10 8.08
CA ILE A 76 -8.26 -10.73 7.70
C ILE A 76 -9.42 -10.13 6.90
N LYS A 77 -9.96 -9.02 7.41
CA LYS A 77 -10.95 -8.18 6.73
C LYS A 77 -10.31 -6.84 6.39
N PHE A 78 -10.37 -6.45 5.13
CA PHE A 78 -9.74 -5.21 4.65
C PHE A 78 -10.72 -4.04 4.65
N THR A 79 -11.96 -4.29 4.22
CA THR A 79 -13.00 -3.27 4.09
C THR A 79 -14.38 -3.83 4.45
N PRO A 80 -15.41 -2.97 4.65
CA PRO A 80 -16.79 -3.43 4.77
C PRO A 80 -17.36 -4.07 3.49
N ILE A 81 -16.71 -3.89 2.33
CA ILE A 81 -17.21 -4.28 0.99
C ILE A 81 -16.34 -5.34 0.32
N ASP A 82 -15.62 -6.16 1.10
CA ASP A 82 -14.68 -7.16 0.57
C ASP A 82 -15.33 -8.15 -0.41
N ASP A 83 -16.57 -8.55 -0.16
CA ASP A 83 -17.33 -9.43 -1.07
C ASP A 83 -17.57 -8.80 -2.44
N GLU A 84 -17.85 -7.50 -2.46
CA GLU A 84 -18.06 -6.75 -3.70
C GLU A 84 -16.75 -6.57 -4.46
N LEU A 85 -15.68 -6.17 -3.76
CA LEU A 85 -14.35 -6.03 -4.35
C LEU A 85 -13.89 -7.33 -4.98
N HIS A 86 -14.09 -8.46 -4.29
CA HIS A 86 -13.76 -9.78 -4.79
C HIS A 86 -14.58 -10.15 -6.02
N THR A 87 -15.90 -9.96 -5.98
CA THR A 87 -16.80 -10.30 -7.10
C THR A 87 -16.43 -9.49 -8.34
N ASN A 88 -16.32 -8.17 -8.21
CA ASN A 88 -15.94 -7.28 -9.30
C ASN A 88 -14.54 -7.61 -9.85
N LEU A 89 -13.58 -7.97 -8.98
CA LEU A 89 -12.25 -8.39 -9.44
C LEU A 89 -12.35 -9.59 -10.38
N LEU A 90 -13.13 -10.61 -10.03
CA LEU A 90 -13.29 -11.82 -10.85
C LEU A 90 -14.11 -11.58 -12.13
N ASP A 91 -14.91 -10.52 -12.17
CA ASP A 91 -15.66 -10.11 -13.36
C ASP A 91 -14.78 -9.32 -14.33
N GLU A 92 -14.04 -8.31 -13.84
CA GLU A 92 -13.11 -7.51 -14.66
C GLU A 92 -11.84 -8.29 -15.03
N PHE A 93 -11.42 -9.23 -14.17
CA PHE A 93 -10.24 -10.08 -14.32
C PHE A 93 -10.56 -11.56 -14.10
N PRO A 94 -11.26 -12.21 -15.06
CA PRO A 94 -11.61 -13.63 -14.97
C PRO A 94 -10.40 -14.55 -14.83
N GLU A 95 -9.21 -14.12 -15.27
CA GLU A 95 -7.95 -14.84 -15.07
C GLU A 95 -7.63 -15.09 -13.59
N PHE A 96 -8.09 -14.22 -12.68
CA PHE A 96 -7.89 -14.39 -11.23
C PHE A 96 -8.84 -15.40 -10.59
N LYS A 97 -9.72 -16.04 -11.37
CA LYS A 97 -10.44 -17.26 -10.93
C LYS A 97 -9.51 -18.46 -10.81
N PHE A 98 -8.36 -18.40 -11.45
CA PHE A 98 -7.35 -19.45 -11.43
C PHE A 98 -6.24 -19.10 -10.44
N GLU A 99 -5.93 -20.04 -9.54
CA GLU A 99 -5.01 -19.80 -8.43
C GLU A 99 -3.60 -19.42 -8.89
N GLU A 100 -3.13 -19.94 -10.03
CA GLU A 100 -1.81 -19.64 -10.58
C GLU A 100 -1.60 -18.15 -10.86
N ASN A 101 -2.63 -17.47 -11.37
CA ASN A 101 -2.58 -16.05 -11.70
C ASN A 101 -2.67 -15.16 -10.44
N LEU A 102 -3.25 -15.68 -9.36
CA LEU A 102 -3.23 -15.02 -8.05
C LEU A 102 -1.93 -15.29 -7.29
N ARG A 103 -1.35 -16.48 -7.46
CA ARG A 103 -0.11 -16.92 -6.80
C ARG A 103 1.06 -16.10 -7.29
N GLU A 104 1.21 -15.94 -8.61
CA GLU A 104 2.24 -15.09 -9.21
C GLU A 104 1.61 -14.05 -10.14
N LEU A 105 1.72 -12.78 -9.77
CA LEU A 105 1.21 -11.66 -10.58
C LEU A 105 2.14 -11.36 -11.75
N ASN A 106 1.57 -11.16 -12.93
CA ASN A 106 2.28 -10.66 -14.08
C ASN A 106 2.32 -9.12 -14.08
N GLU A 107 3.44 -8.55 -13.64
CA GLU A 107 3.64 -7.09 -13.58
C GLU A 107 3.57 -6.42 -14.96
N ASP A 108 4.07 -7.08 -16.00
CA ASP A 108 4.07 -6.54 -17.37
C ASP A 108 2.65 -6.43 -17.91
N ASP A 109 1.81 -7.44 -17.66
CA ASP A 109 0.39 -7.41 -18.05
C ASP A 109 -0.35 -6.28 -17.33
N MET A 110 -0.10 -6.09 -16.03
CA MET A 110 -0.69 -4.99 -15.25
C MET A 110 -0.27 -3.61 -15.79
N LYS A 111 0.99 -3.46 -16.21
CA LYS A 111 1.55 -2.19 -16.70
C LYS A 111 1.32 -1.94 -18.20
N SER A 112 0.87 -2.96 -18.95
CA SER A 112 0.48 -2.84 -20.35
C SER A 112 -0.61 -1.79 -20.55
N ALA A 113 -0.76 -1.26 -21.76
CA ALA A 113 -1.81 -0.29 -22.07
C ALA A 113 -3.21 -0.84 -21.76
N LYS A 114 -3.45 -2.12 -22.10
CA LYS A 114 -4.71 -2.82 -21.82
C LYS A 114 -4.91 -3.04 -20.32
N GLY A 115 -3.86 -3.42 -19.60
CA GLY A 115 -3.87 -3.63 -18.15
C GLY A 115 -4.21 -2.34 -17.40
N LYS A 116 -3.55 -1.23 -17.73
CA LYS A 116 -3.82 0.08 -17.15
C LYS A 116 -5.27 0.52 -17.35
N GLU A 117 -5.81 0.32 -18.53
CA GLU A 117 -7.20 0.69 -18.84
C GLU A 117 -8.20 -0.18 -18.07
N ARG A 118 -7.98 -1.50 -17.97
CA ARG A 118 -8.82 -2.39 -17.14
C ARG A 118 -8.75 -2.01 -15.66
N TRP A 119 -7.56 -1.81 -15.12
CA TRP A 119 -7.38 -1.41 -13.74
C TRP A 119 -8.02 -0.05 -13.45
N ARG A 120 -7.94 0.91 -14.39
CA ARG A 120 -8.64 2.19 -14.24
C ARG A 120 -10.16 1.98 -14.10
N ARG A 121 -10.78 1.17 -14.96
CA ARG A 121 -12.21 0.85 -14.85
C ARG A 121 -12.57 0.15 -13.55
N PHE A 122 -11.70 -0.73 -13.07
CA PHE A 122 -11.89 -1.40 -11.79
C PHE A 122 -11.79 -0.44 -10.59
N ILE A 123 -10.83 0.50 -10.61
CA ILE A 123 -10.54 1.39 -9.47
C ILE A 123 -11.58 2.51 -9.33
N MET A 124 -11.97 3.16 -10.44
CA MET A 124 -12.80 4.37 -10.41
C MET A 124 -14.13 4.25 -9.63
N PRO A 125 -14.88 3.13 -9.69
CA PRO A 125 -16.11 2.94 -8.91
C PRO A 125 -15.92 3.05 -7.39
N TYR A 126 -14.69 2.87 -6.90
CA TYR A 126 -14.38 2.84 -5.47
C TYR A 126 -13.86 4.17 -4.92
N GLU A 127 -13.73 5.21 -5.75
CA GLU A 127 -13.20 6.52 -5.35
C GLU A 127 -13.86 7.10 -4.10
N LYS A 128 -15.19 6.97 -4.00
CA LYS A 128 -15.99 7.48 -2.86
C LYS A 128 -16.32 6.42 -1.82
N ARG A 129 -15.88 5.18 -2.02
CA ARG A 129 -16.30 4.01 -1.23
C ARG A 129 -15.16 3.39 -0.42
N VAL A 130 -13.93 3.58 -0.87
CA VAL A 130 -12.72 3.12 -0.18
C VAL A 130 -11.88 4.33 0.17
N THR A 131 -11.60 4.52 1.46
CA THR A 131 -10.75 5.61 1.94
C THR A 131 -9.34 5.49 1.37
N ASP A 132 -8.83 6.59 0.81
CA ASP A 132 -7.58 6.68 0.06
C ASP A 132 -7.44 5.57 -1.00
N TYR A 133 -8.49 5.37 -1.80
CA TYR A 133 -8.57 4.31 -2.80
C TYR A 133 -7.35 4.21 -3.73
N ASN A 134 -6.75 5.36 -4.05
CA ASN A 134 -5.61 5.53 -4.95
C ASN A 134 -4.26 5.63 -4.21
N PHE A 135 -4.23 5.48 -2.89
CA PHE A 135 -2.99 5.48 -2.12
C PHE A 135 -2.05 4.37 -2.60
N GLY A 136 -0.77 4.69 -2.79
CA GLY A 136 0.22 3.72 -3.26
C GLY A 136 0.61 2.73 -2.18
N THR A 137 0.58 1.45 -2.52
CA THR A 137 0.87 0.32 -1.66
C THR A 137 1.73 -0.68 -2.42
N LEU A 138 2.47 -1.53 -1.69
CA LEU A 138 3.21 -2.62 -2.29
C LEU A 138 2.43 -3.92 -2.12
N ILE A 139 2.24 -4.65 -3.20
CA ILE A 139 1.77 -6.04 -3.15
C ILE A 139 2.92 -6.99 -3.44
N ARG A 140 2.81 -8.21 -2.93
CA ARG A 140 3.76 -9.27 -3.25
C ARG A 140 3.49 -9.83 -4.64
N ARG A 141 4.52 -9.97 -5.47
CA ARG A 141 4.39 -10.61 -6.79
C ARG A 141 3.98 -12.07 -6.64
N ARG A 142 4.72 -12.81 -5.82
CA ARG A 142 4.52 -14.19 -5.36
C ARG A 142 3.90 -14.19 -3.97
N SER A 143 2.77 -14.86 -3.78
CA SER A 143 1.98 -14.83 -2.53
C SER A 143 2.57 -15.63 -1.38
N ASP A 144 3.39 -16.63 -1.70
CA ASP A 144 4.00 -17.60 -0.78
C ASP A 144 5.33 -17.12 -0.16
N GLU A 145 5.82 -15.97 -0.59
CA GLU A 145 7.04 -15.34 -0.08
C GLU A 145 6.73 -14.03 0.69
N LEU A 146 7.71 -13.47 1.39
CA LEU A 146 7.64 -12.14 2.00
C LEU A 146 8.08 -11.06 1.00
N TYR A 147 7.98 -9.79 1.40
CA TYR A 147 8.39 -8.69 0.54
C TYR A 147 9.91 -8.67 0.33
N THR A 148 10.32 -8.56 -0.93
CA THR A 148 11.71 -8.36 -1.35
C THR A 148 11.77 -7.36 -2.51
N GLU A 149 12.96 -6.95 -2.94
CA GLU A 149 13.10 -6.03 -4.08
C GLU A 149 12.48 -6.57 -5.38
N ASP A 150 12.58 -7.87 -5.62
CA ASP A 150 12.02 -8.56 -6.79
C ASP A 150 10.57 -9.05 -6.59
N ASN A 151 10.14 -9.18 -5.33
CA ASN A 151 8.80 -9.65 -4.98
C ASN A 151 7.84 -8.51 -4.61
N SER A 152 8.08 -7.26 -5.02
CA SER A 152 7.24 -6.11 -4.65
C SER A 152 6.79 -5.32 -5.87
N ILE A 153 5.47 -5.21 -6.06
CA ILE A 153 4.85 -4.43 -7.14
C ILE A 153 4.09 -3.24 -6.53
N LEU A 154 4.33 -2.04 -7.05
CA LEU A 154 3.59 -0.84 -6.65
C LEU A 154 2.21 -0.80 -7.30
N LEU A 155 1.17 -0.68 -6.49
CA LEU A 155 -0.22 -0.55 -6.94
C LEU A 155 -1.05 0.30 -5.97
N THR A 156 -2.28 0.62 -6.35
CA THR A 156 -3.20 1.38 -5.50
C THR A 156 -3.82 0.52 -4.39
N ARG A 157 -4.24 1.15 -3.29
CA ARG A 157 -4.88 0.47 -2.16
C ARG A 157 -6.08 -0.39 -2.55
N VAL A 158 -6.92 0.05 -3.49
CA VAL A 158 -8.06 -0.75 -3.97
C VAL A 158 -7.61 -2.00 -4.72
N GLN A 159 -6.57 -1.91 -5.54
CA GLN A 159 -5.98 -3.08 -6.20
C GLN A 159 -5.42 -4.05 -5.16
N PHE A 160 -4.71 -3.52 -4.16
CA PHE A 160 -4.14 -4.29 -3.06
C PHE A 160 -5.22 -5.10 -2.34
N PHE A 161 -6.30 -4.44 -1.89
CA PHE A 161 -7.40 -5.11 -1.21
C PHE A 161 -8.02 -6.19 -2.07
N ALA A 162 -8.38 -5.88 -3.31
CA ALA A 162 -9.03 -6.84 -4.19
C ALA A 162 -8.20 -8.13 -4.36
N ILE A 163 -6.90 -7.99 -4.66
CA ILE A 163 -6.02 -9.13 -4.89
C ILE A 163 -5.75 -9.91 -3.59
N GLU A 164 -5.49 -9.22 -2.48
CA GLU A 164 -5.22 -9.91 -1.20
C GLU A 164 -6.47 -10.57 -0.61
N ILE A 165 -7.67 -10.02 -0.83
CA ILE A 165 -8.93 -10.70 -0.52
C ILE A 165 -9.04 -12.00 -1.31
N ALA A 166 -8.76 -11.96 -2.63
CA ALA A 166 -8.80 -13.15 -3.47
C ALA A 166 -7.77 -14.20 -3.03
N ARG A 167 -6.54 -13.78 -2.72
CA ARG A 167 -5.49 -14.67 -2.17
C ARG A 167 -5.87 -15.29 -0.83
N ASN A 168 -6.48 -14.53 0.07
CA ASN A 168 -6.97 -15.05 1.36
C ASN A 168 -8.06 -16.10 1.17
N ARG A 169 -9.01 -15.85 0.26
CA ARG A 169 -10.10 -16.79 -0.05
C ARG A 169 -9.60 -18.07 -0.72
N ALA A 170 -8.62 -17.95 -1.61
CA ALA A 170 -7.95 -19.07 -2.26
C ALA A 170 -6.92 -19.79 -1.34
N GLY A 171 -6.68 -19.30 -0.12
CA GLY A 171 -5.71 -19.90 0.81
C GLY A 171 -4.24 -19.71 0.41
N LEU A 172 -3.96 -18.83 -0.54
CA LEU A 172 -2.61 -18.61 -1.10
C LEU A 172 -1.67 -17.90 -0.12
N ASN A 173 -2.23 -17.15 0.83
CA ASN A 173 -1.48 -16.47 1.88
C ASN A 173 -1.20 -17.37 3.11
N GLU A 174 -1.79 -18.57 3.15
CA GLU A 174 -1.67 -19.49 4.31
C GLU A 174 -0.23 -19.96 4.51
N ALA A 175 0.53 -20.16 3.43
CA ALA A 175 1.91 -20.63 3.48
C ALA A 175 2.80 -19.72 4.35
N VAL A 176 2.65 -18.40 4.19
CA VAL A 176 3.42 -17.40 4.94
C VAL A 176 3.03 -17.39 6.41
N TYR A 177 1.73 -17.47 6.70
CA TYR A 177 1.23 -17.56 8.08
C TYR A 177 1.78 -18.80 8.80
N LEU A 178 1.67 -19.97 8.17
CA LEU A 178 2.13 -21.24 8.73
C LEU A 178 3.65 -21.27 8.93
N ALA A 179 4.42 -20.78 7.95
CA ALA A 179 5.87 -20.66 8.08
C ALA A 179 6.28 -19.76 9.25
N ALA A 180 5.54 -18.68 9.49
CA ALA A 180 5.78 -17.80 10.63
C ALA A 180 5.42 -18.45 11.97
N GLN A 181 4.34 -19.23 12.05
CA GLN A 181 4.00 -19.96 13.29
C GLN A 181 5.01 -21.07 13.59
N ALA A 182 5.47 -21.78 12.56
CA ALA A 182 6.46 -22.85 12.72
C ALA A 182 7.81 -22.33 13.28
N LYS A 183 8.18 -21.07 12.99
CA LYS A 183 9.40 -20.44 13.53
C LYS A 183 9.27 -20.02 15.00
N LYS A 184 8.05 -19.95 15.54
CA LYS A 184 7.78 -19.57 16.94
C LYS A 184 7.62 -20.78 17.86
N ALA A 185 7.33 -21.94 17.29
CA ALA A 185 7.23 -23.22 17.99
C ALA A 185 8.61 -23.79 18.28
#